data_AF-A0A365H6R6-F1
#
_entry.id   AF-A0A365H6R6-F1
#
_cell.length_a   1.000
_cell.length_b   1.000
_cell.length_c   1.000
_cell.angle_alpha   90.00
_cell.angle_beta   90.00
_cell.angle_gamma   90.00
#
_symmetry.space_group_name_H-M   'P 1'
#
loop_
_entity.id
_entity.type
_entity.pdbx_description
1 polymer ?
#
loop_
_entity_poly.entity_id
_entity_poly.type
_entity_poly.pdbx_seq_one_letter_code
_entity_poly.pdbx_strand_id
1 'polypeptide(L)'
;MAQALDTLKRFLRRPILDPMCPCCDPREALDILHGIVTALPPRSRPPVTALVEPLGERYRARTLPDPRLRPDQPWWWRRVAEI
;
A
#
# COMPACT_ATOMS: atom_id res chain seq x y z
N MET A 1 12.84 3.71 -2.21
CA MET A 1 11.62 4.14 -2.96
C MET A 1 11.30 3.24 -4.15
N ALA A 2 12.20 3.07 -5.13
CA ALA A 2 11.94 2.29 -6.36
C ALA A 2 11.46 0.85 -6.06
N GLN A 3 12.14 0.15 -5.14
CA GLN A 3 11.77 -1.20 -4.74
C GLN A 3 10.36 -1.29 -4.13
N ALA A 4 9.97 -0.34 -3.28
CA ALA A 4 8.63 -0.31 -2.68
C ALA A 4 7.54 -0.05 -3.74
N LEU A 5 7.79 0.87 -4.68
CA LEU A 5 6.91 1.08 -5.82
C LEU A 5 6.76 -0.19 -6.66
N ASP A 6 7.85 -0.90 -6.94
CA ASP A 6 7.82 -2.10 -7.75
C ASP A 6 7.12 -3.27 -7.06
N THR A 7 7.29 -3.42 -5.75
CA THR A 7 6.56 -4.41 -4.95
C THR A 7 5.06 -4.15 -5.02
N LEU A 8 4.63 -2.91 -4.76
CA LEU A 8 3.21 -2.54 -4.82
C LEU A 8 2.64 -2.69 -6.23
N LYS A 9 3.37 -2.27 -7.27
CA LYS A 9 2.95 -2.45 -8.67
C LYS A 9 2.82 -3.93 -9.04
N ARG A 10 3.77 -4.78 -8.62
CA ARG A 10 3.70 -6.24 -8.86
C ARG A 10 2.50 -6.86 -8.20
N PHE A 11 2.21 -6.51 -6.95
CA PHE A 11 0.99 -6.92 -6.27
C PHE A 11 -0.26 -6.53 -7.07
N LEU A 12 -0.36 -5.26 -7.47
CA LEU A 12 -1.52 -4.75 -8.19
C LEU A 12 -1.73 -5.36 -9.59
N ARG A 13 -0.68 -5.90 -10.22
CA ARG A 13 -0.78 -6.60 -11.51
C ARG A 13 -1.22 -8.06 -11.41
N ARG A 14 -1.17 -8.67 -10.22
CA ARG A 14 -1.53 -10.07 -10.07
C ARG A 14 -3.04 -10.28 -10.28
N PRO A 15 -3.46 -11.28 -11.05
CA PRO A 15 -4.89 -11.53 -11.27
C PRO A 15 -5.57 -12.02 -10.00
N ILE A 16 -4.90 -12.90 -9.24
CA ILE A 16 -5.40 -13.48 -7.99
C ILE A 16 -4.56 -12.96 -6.84
N LEU A 17 -5.23 -12.53 -5.77
CA LEU A 17 -4.58 -12.20 -4.50
C LEU A 17 -4.64 -13.44 -3.63
N ASP A 18 -3.48 -14.06 -3.38
CA ASP A 18 -3.39 -15.14 -2.41
C ASP A 18 -3.13 -14.54 -1.03
N PRO A 19 -4.12 -14.55 -0.10
CA PRO A 19 -3.94 -14.02 1.25
C PRO A 19 -2.89 -14.81 2.06
N MET A 20 -2.53 -16.02 1.63
CA MET A 20 -1.60 -16.91 2.33
C MET A 20 -0.17 -16.85 1.80
N CYS A 21 0.15 -16.11 0.72
CA CYS A 21 1.57 -15.91 0.36
C CYS A 21 2.17 -14.72 1.12
N PRO A 22 3.10 -14.97 2.06
CA PRO A 22 3.80 -13.88 2.77
C PRO A 22 4.65 -13.04 1.80
N CYS A 23 5.09 -13.66 0.70
CA CYS A 23 5.81 -13.04 -0.41
C CYS A 23 5.00 -11.98 -1.16
N CYS A 24 3.68 -11.99 -1.00
CA CYS A 24 2.74 -11.16 -1.72
C CYS A 24 2.24 -9.98 -0.90
N ASP A 25 2.63 -9.84 0.37
CA ASP A 25 2.12 -8.78 1.24
C ASP A 25 2.73 -7.41 0.86
N PRO A 26 1.95 -6.45 0.33
CA PRO A 26 2.46 -5.15 -0.07
C PRO A 26 2.39 -4.11 1.08
N ARG A 27 1.94 -4.49 2.28
CA ARG A 27 1.73 -3.54 3.40
C ARG A 27 3.03 -2.85 3.82
N GLU A 28 4.13 -3.59 3.91
CA GLU A 28 5.46 -3.02 4.19
C GLU A 28 5.88 -2.02 3.09
N ALA A 29 5.55 -2.29 1.83
CA ALA A 29 5.83 -1.35 0.75
C ALA A 29 5.02 -0.04 0.91
N LEU A 30 3.78 -0.11 1.38
CA LEU A 30 2.96 1.07 1.70
C LEU A 30 3.53 1.85 2.90
N ASP A 31 4.04 1.18 3.93
CA ASP A 31 4.73 1.83 5.05
C ASP A 31 5.96 2.61 4.56
N ILE A 32 6.79 1.98 3.72
CA ILE A 32 7.98 2.63 3.15
C ILE A 32 7.59 3.85 2.32
N LEU A 33 6.57 3.74 1.46
CA LEU A 33 6.13 4.85 0.62
C LEU A 33 5.56 6.00 1.46
N HIS A 34 4.76 5.69 2.47
CA HIS A 34 4.22 6.68 3.39
C HIS A 34 5.34 7.37 4.18
N GLY A 35 6.29 6.61 4.73
CA GLY A 35 7.45 7.15 5.43
C GLY A 35 8.27 8.11 4.57
N ILE A 36 8.49 7.76 3.30
CA ILE A 36 9.18 8.64 2.34
C ILE A 36 8.38 9.93 2.11
N VAL A 37 7.09 9.84 1.81
CA VAL A 37 6.23 11.02 1.56
C VAL A 37 6.22 11.97 2.77
N THR A 38 6.16 11.41 3.98
CA THR A 38 6.15 12.18 5.23
C THR A 38 7.49 12.85 5.50
N ALA A 39 8.61 12.18 5.19
CA ALA A 39 9.97 12.72 5.38
C ALA A 39 10.36 13.80 4.35
N LEU A 40 9.64 13.92 3.21
CA LEU A 40 9.97 14.91 2.19
C LEU A 40 9.68 16.35 2.65
N PRO A 41 10.50 17.32 2.20
CA PRO A 41 10.19 18.74 2.34
C PRO A 41 8.83 19.09 1.71
N PRO A 42 8.09 20.07 2.25
CA PRO A 42 6.76 20.43 1.75
C PRO A 42 6.70 20.72 0.24
N ARG A 43 7.76 21.26 -0.35
CA ARG A 43 7.84 21.56 -1.79
C ARG A 43 7.97 20.31 -2.67
N SER A 44 8.59 19.26 -2.16
CA SER A 44 8.84 18.01 -2.90
C SER A 44 7.78 16.95 -2.66
N ARG A 45 6.91 17.16 -1.66
CA ARG A 45 5.85 16.22 -1.28
C ARG A 45 4.77 16.05 -2.36
N PRO A 46 4.17 17.11 -2.96
CA PRO A 46 3.04 16.95 -3.87
C PRO A 46 3.33 16.05 -5.09
N PRO A 47 4.47 16.19 -5.79
CA PRO A 47 4.79 15.31 -6.92
C PRO A 47 4.90 13.83 -6.52
N VAL A 48 5.46 13.54 -5.35
CA VAL A 48 5.63 12.16 -4.89
C VAL A 48 4.30 11.60 -4.38
N THR A 49 3.49 12.40 -3.69
CA THR A 49 2.12 12.04 -3.30
C THR A 49 1.29 11.67 -4.52
N ALA A 50 1.34 12.46 -5.59
CA ALA A 50 0.59 12.20 -6.83
C ALA A 50 0.98 10.87 -7.51
N LEU A 51 2.20 10.36 -7.28
CA LEU A 51 2.63 9.05 -7.77
C LEU A 51 2.16 7.88 -6.89
N VAL A 52 2.04 8.11 -5.58
CA VAL A 52 1.72 7.06 -4.60
C VAL A 52 0.21 6.90 -4.40
N GLU A 53 -0.53 8.01 -4.41
CA GLU A 53 -1.97 8.04 -4.13
C GLU A 53 -2.79 7.11 -5.06
N PRO A 54 -2.60 7.11 -6.40
CA PRO A 54 -3.33 6.20 -7.28
C PRO A 54 -3.03 4.72 -7.01
N LEU A 55 -1.83 4.41 -6.50
CA LEU A 55 -1.48 3.03 -6.12
C LEU A 55 -2.17 2.64 -4.81
N GLY A 56 -2.26 3.56 -3.85
CA GLY A 56 -3.02 3.38 -2.62
C GLY A 56 -4.51 3.16 -2.89
N GLU A 57 -5.11 3.93 -3.79
CA GLU A 57 -6.52 3.75 -4.20
C GLU A 57 -6.77 2.39 -4.85
N ARG A 58 -5.90 1.96 -5.76
CA ARG A 58 -6.01 0.62 -6.36
C ARG A 58 -5.85 -0.49 -5.33
N TYR A 59 -4.92 -0.34 -4.39
CA TYR A 59 -4.79 -1.30 -3.29
C TYR A 59 -6.08 -1.36 -2.46
N ARG A 60 -6.66 -0.20 -2.13
CA ARG A 60 -7.93 -0.09 -1.40
C ARG A 60 -9.09 -0.71 -2.17
N ALA A 61 -9.14 -0.58 -3.50
CA ALA A 61 -10.19 -1.17 -4.33
C ALA A 61 -10.09 -2.70 -4.42
N ARG A 62 -8.89 -3.26 -4.27
CA ARG A 62 -8.64 -4.71 -4.35
C ARG A 62 -8.64 -5.42 -3.00
N THR A 63 -8.80 -4.68 -1.90
CA THR A 63 -8.71 -5.23 -0.55
C THR A 63 -9.90 -4.83 0.30
N LEU A 64 -10.39 -5.77 1.10
CA LEU A 64 -11.53 -5.58 1.97
C LEU A 64 -11.09 -5.03 3.33
N PRO A 65 -11.90 -4.17 3.97
CA PRO A 65 -11.66 -3.77 5.36
C PRO A 65 -11.64 -5.00 6.28
N ASP A 66 -10.65 -5.09 7.17
CA ASP A 66 -10.63 -6.10 8.24
C ASP A 66 -11.23 -5.51 9.53
N PRO A 67 -12.41 -5.95 9.98
CA PRO A 67 -13.06 -5.43 11.18
C PRO A 67 -12.36 -5.84 12.48
N ARG A 68 -11.43 -6.79 12.44
CA ARG A 68 -10.70 -7.28 13.63
C ARG A 68 -9.53 -6.39 14.02
N LEU A 69 -9.10 -5.51 13.11
CA LEU A 69 -7.90 -4.72 13.30
C LEU A 69 -8.21 -3.37 13.95
N ARG A 70 -7.34 -2.99 14.90
CA ARG A 70 -7.48 -1.78 15.71
C ARG A 70 -7.35 -0.51 14.86
N PRO A 71 -8.09 0.56 15.18
CA PRO A 71 -8.11 1.80 14.39
C PRO A 71 -6.84 2.65 14.49
N ASP A 72 -5.92 2.31 15.40
CA ASP A 72 -4.63 2.96 15.59
C ASP A 72 -3.59 2.60 14.50
N GLN A 73 -3.85 1.57 13.70
CA GLN A 73 -3.00 1.20 12.59
C GLN A 73 -3.30 1.99 11.30
N PRO A 74 -2.29 2.19 10.44
CA PRO A 74 -2.51 2.75 9.12
C PRO A 74 -3.60 2.00 8.36
N TRP A 75 -4.39 2.72 7.55
CA TRP A 75 -5.58 2.14 6.93
C TRP A 75 -5.29 0.92 6.04
N TRP A 76 -4.08 0.81 5.46
CA TRP A 76 -3.69 -0.32 4.61
C TRP A 76 -3.35 -1.59 5.38
N TRP A 77 -2.97 -1.47 6.66
CA TRP A 77 -2.82 -2.62 7.55
C TRP A 77 -4.17 -3.21 7.92
N ARG A 78 -5.20 -2.38 7.97
CA ARG A 78 -6.61 -2.75 8.24
C ARG A 78 -7.32 -3.34 7.03
N ARG A 79 -6.57 -3.99 6.14
CA ARG A 79 -7.06 -4.52 4.87
C ARG A 79 -6.58 -5.95 4.67
N VAL A 80 -7.45 -6.77 4.09
CA VAL A 80 -7.17 -8.15 3.69
C VAL A 80 -7.47 -8.32 2.21
N ALA A 81 -6.73 -9.21 1.55
CA ALA A 81 -7.04 -9.60 0.18
C ALA A 81 -8.44 -10.24 0.12
N GLU A 82 -9.21 -9.87 -0.90
CA GLU A 82 -10.46 -10.56 -1.24
C GLU A 82 -10.14 -11.99 -1.72
N ILE A 83 -10.87 -12.98 -1.21
CA ILE A 83 -10.72 -14.41 -1.52
C ILE A 83 -11.48 -14.74 -2.81
#